data_AF-A0A1J3I4D8-F1
#
_entry.id   AF-A0A1J3I4D8-F1
#
_cell.length_a   1.000
_cell.length_b   1.000
_cell.length_c   1.000
_cell.angle_alpha   90.00
_cell.angle_beta   90.00
_cell.angle_gamma   90.00
#
_symmetry.space_group_name_H-M   'P 1'
#
loop_
_entity.id
_entity.type
_entity.pdbx_description
1 polymer ?
#
loop_
_entity_poly.entity_id
_entity_poly.type
_entity_poly.pdbx_seq_one_letter_code
_entity_poly.pdbx_strand_id
1 'polypeptide(L)'
;ENDLLVKKLSESASRRSPVNLKKTLYTLVGSIVCRTGLGTNLHECEFVDEDSVVDLVNQSELLTTTSMFSDLFPGRIGELMDWISSQKKRFESAFSELDTFFQNILDDHLKPERTKLESFDVIDVMVDMMRKQEKDGGSFKLTTDHLKGMISDIFLAGVSTSAMTLIWGM
;
A
#
# COMPACT_ATOMS: atom_id res chain seq x y z
N GLU A 1 -2.33 -9.06 15.05
CA GLU A 1 -2.69 -9.65 13.73
C GLU A 1 -2.95 -11.15 13.75
N ASN A 2 -1.96 -12.04 13.95
CA ASN A 2 -2.18 -13.50 13.83
C ASN A 2 -3.26 -14.07 14.77
N ASP A 3 -3.25 -13.70 16.05
CA ASP A 3 -4.26 -14.18 17.00
C ASP A 3 -5.68 -13.74 16.63
N LEU A 4 -5.82 -12.53 16.08
CA LEU A 4 -7.10 -12.00 15.61
C LEU A 4 -7.63 -12.83 14.42
N LEU A 5 -6.75 -13.21 13.51
CA LEU A 5 -7.09 -14.08 12.39
C LEU A 5 -7.52 -15.46 12.86
N VAL A 6 -6.72 -16.10 13.73
CA VAL A 6 -7.04 -17.44 14.26
C VAL A 6 -8.39 -17.43 14.96
N LYS A 7 -8.68 -16.37 15.72
CA LYS A 7 -9.98 -16.16 16.35
C LYS A 7 -11.11 -16.06 15.32
N LYS A 8 -10.99 -15.16 14.32
CA LYS A 8 -11.99 -15.00 13.24
C LYS A 8 -12.27 -16.33 12.52
N LEU A 9 -11.23 -17.06 12.13
CA LEU A 9 -11.36 -18.36 11.46
C LEU A 9 -12.00 -19.43 12.36
N SER A 10 -11.63 -19.47 13.64
CA SER A 10 -12.22 -20.43 14.61
C SER A 10 -13.71 -20.17 14.84
N GLU A 11 -14.12 -18.90 14.87
CA GLU A 11 -15.52 -18.50 14.98
C GLU A 11 -16.32 -18.92 13.72
N SER A 12 -15.76 -18.67 12.52
CA SER A 12 -16.36 -19.13 11.26
C SER A 12 -16.47 -20.66 11.18
N ALA A 13 -15.43 -21.38 11.61
CA ALA A 13 -15.43 -22.85 11.64
C ALA A 13 -16.50 -23.39 12.59
N SER A 14 -16.65 -22.78 13.77
CA SER A 14 -17.69 -23.14 14.75
C SER A 14 -19.09 -22.96 14.19
N ARG A 15 -19.29 -21.94 13.33
CA ARG A 15 -20.55 -21.68 12.63
C ARG A 15 -20.71 -22.47 11.33
N ARG A 16 -19.68 -23.22 10.91
CA ARG A 16 -19.58 -23.93 9.61
C ARG A 16 -19.85 -23.00 8.42
N SER A 17 -19.47 -21.72 8.54
CA SER A 17 -19.62 -20.74 7.47
C SER A 17 -18.41 -20.75 6.54
N PRO A 18 -18.59 -20.65 5.21
CA PRO A 18 -17.47 -20.50 4.29
C PRO A 18 -16.70 -19.19 4.56
N VAL A 19 -15.40 -19.19 4.26
CA VAL A 19 -14.51 -18.03 4.43
C VAL A 19 -13.86 -17.69 3.09
N ASN A 20 -13.80 -16.40 2.75
CA ASN A 20 -13.00 -15.93 1.62
C ASN A 20 -11.54 -15.80 2.04
N LEU A 21 -10.76 -16.86 1.81
CA LEU A 21 -9.36 -16.94 2.23
C LEU A 21 -8.48 -15.85 1.58
N LYS A 22 -8.72 -15.52 0.30
CA LYS A 22 -8.01 -14.43 -0.40
C LYS A 22 -8.15 -13.13 0.39
N LYS A 23 -9.41 -12.71 0.65
CA LYS A 23 -9.71 -11.49 1.40
C LYS A 23 -9.05 -11.49 2.77
N THR A 24 -9.26 -12.57 3.52
CA THR A 24 -8.76 -12.71 4.89
C THR A 24 -7.23 -12.64 4.98
N LEU A 25 -6.51 -13.27 4.06
CA LEU A 25 -5.05 -13.22 4.04
C LEU A 25 -4.51 -11.86 3.61
N TYR A 26 -5.12 -11.21 2.61
CA TYR A 26 -4.71 -9.86 2.23
C TYR A 26 -4.88 -8.86 3.37
N THR A 27 -5.99 -8.93 4.10
CA THR A 27 -6.18 -8.09 5.29
C THR A 27 -5.13 -8.39 6.35
N LEU A 28 -4.85 -9.67 6.65
CA LEU A 28 -3.85 -10.05 7.65
C LEU A 28 -2.49 -9.46 7.28
N VAL A 29 -2.02 -9.73 6.08
CA VAL A 29 -0.69 -9.29 5.62
C VAL A 29 -0.65 -7.77 5.51
N GLY A 30 -1.69 -7.14 4.97
CA GLY A 30 -1.84 -5.69 4.92
C GLY A 30 -1.71 -5.06 6.31
N SER A 31 -2.38 -5.62 7.31
CA SER A 31 -2.31 -5.15 8.69
C SER A 31 -0.92 -5.33 9.30
N ILE A 32 -0.25 -6.45 9.00
CA ILE A 32 1.14 -6.67 9.45
C ILE A 32 2.07 -5.64 8.80
N VAL A 33 2.05 -5.52 7.47
CA VAL A 33 2.93 -4.62 6.72
C VAL A 33 2.71 -3.16 7.10
N CYS A 34 1.46 -2.70 7.23
CA CYS A 34 1.20 -1.33 7.68
C CYS A 34 1.70 -1.11 9.11
N ARG A 35 1.48 -2.06 10.02
CA ARG A 35 1.89 -1.90 11.42
C ARG A 35 3.41 -1.94 11.58
N THR A 36 4.09 -2.88 10.94
CA THR A 36 5.55 -3.06 11.12
C THR A 36 6.37 -2.20 10.17
N GLY A 37 5.90 -2.02 8.94
CA GLY A 37 6.62 -1.31 7.89
C GLY A 37 6.32 0.18 7.85
N LEU A 38 5.10 0.59 8.24
CA LEU A 38 4.63 1.99 8.11
C LEU A 38 4.14 2.57 9.45
N GLY A 39 4.39 1.89 10.57
CA GLY A 39 3.95 2.31 11.90
C GLY A 39 2.45 2.63 12.02
N THR A 40 1.62 2.08 11.12
CA THR A 40 0.20 2.42 10.99
C THR A 40 -0.64 1.22 11.40
N ASN A 41 -1.44 1.38 12.46
CA ASN A 41 -2.38 0.36 12.89
C ASN A 41 -3.69 0.49 12.11
N LEU A 42 -3.94 -0.41 11.15
CA LEU A 42 -5.13 -0.37 10.30
C LEU A 42 -6.45 -0.48 11.09
N HIS A 43 -6.45 -1.13 12.26
CA HIS A 43 -7.65 -1.24 13.10
C HIS A 43 -8.04 0.08 13.79
N GLU A 44 -7.11 1.02 13.88
CA GLU A 44 -7.28 2.35 14.50
C GLU A 44 -7.21 3.47 13.46
N CYS A 45 -7.11 3.11 12.17
CA CYS A 45 -6.92 4.05 11.09
C CYS A 45 -8.26 4.66 10.65
N GLU A 46 -8.34 5.99 10.60
CA GLU A 46 -9.58 6.67 10.20
C GLU A 46 -9.84 6.63 8.69
N PHE A 47 -8.81 6.39 7.88
CA PHE A 47 -8.88 6.50 6.42
C PHE A 47 -8.79 5.15 5.68
N VAL A 48 -8.63 4.03 6.38
CA VAL A 48 -8.62 2.67 5.79
C VAL A 48 -9.29 1.68 6.72
N ASP A 49 -10.18 0.87 6.16
CA ASP A 49 -10.76 -0.31 6.80
C ASP A 49 -10.29 -1.63 6.15
N GLU A 50 -10.74 -2.75 6.71
CA GLU A 50 -10.40 -4.10 6.24
C GLU A 50 -10.80 -4.37 4.79
N ASP A 51 -11.88 -3.75 4.31
CA ASP A 51 -12.36 -3.90 2.93
C ASP A 51 -11.53 -3.03 1.97
N SER A 52 -11.18 -1.82 2.41
CA SER A 52 -10.32 -0.88 1.69
C SER A 52 -8.94 -1.45 1.40
N VAL A 53 -8.35 -2.23 2.32
CA VAL A 53 -7.05 -2.91 2.08
C VAL A 53 -7.12 -3.83 0.87
N VAL A 54 -8.22 -4.58 0.74
CA VAL A 54 -8.39 -5.55 -0.33
C VAL A 54 -8.58 -4.84 -1.66
N ASP A 55 -9.32 -3.73 -1.66
CA ASP A 55 -9.48 -2.89 -2.84
C ASP A 55 -8.14 -2.26 -3.27
N LEU A 56 -7.38 -1.68 -2.33
CA LEU A 56 -6.03 -1.14 -2.60
C LEU A 56 -5.10 -2.20 -3.20
N VAL A 57 -5.12 -3.42 -2.66
CA VAL A 57 -4.37 -4.54 -3.22
C VAL A 57 -4.83 -4.86 -4.64
N ASN A 58 -6.14 -4.96 -4.88
CA ASN A 58 -6.65 -5.25 -6.23
C ASN A 58 -6.26 -4.15 -7.23
N GLN A 59 -6.27 -2.88 -6.81
CA GLN A 59 -5.77 -1.78 -7.64
C GLN A 59 -4.26 -1.91 -7.89
N SER A 60 -3.48 -2.34 -6.89
CA SER A 60 -2.04 -2.58 -7.05
C SER A 60 -1.74 -3.73 -8.03
N GLU A 61 -2.53 -4.80 -7.96
CA GLU A 61 -2.47 -5.92 -8.90
C GLU A 61 -2.84 -5.45 -10.31
N LEU A 62 -3.84 -4.57 -10.44
CA LEU A 62 -4.20 -3.97 -11.71
C LEU A 62 -3.06 -3.13 -12.29
N LEU A 63 -2.41 -2.27 -11.51
CA LEU A 63 -1.28 -1.45 -11.99
C LEU A 63 -0.08 -2.30 -12.41
N THR A 64 0.22 -3.37 -11.69
CA THR A 64 1.39 -4.22 -11.96
C THR A 64 1.17 -5.24 -13.08
N THR A 65 -0.08 -5.64 -13.34
CA THR A 65 -0.41 -6.62 -14.38
C THR A 65 -0.92 -5.98 -15.67
N THR A 66 -1.33 -4.72 -15.65
CA THR A 66 -1.77 -4.01 -16.86
C THR A 66 -0.55 -3.67 -17.70
N SER A 67 -0.41 -4.32 -18.85
CA SER A 67 0.53 -3.90 -19.90
C SER A 67 -0.17 -2.86 -20.79
N MET A 68 0.40 -1.66 -20.92
CA MET A 68 -0.10 -0.69 -21.90
C MET A 68 0.41 -1.03 -23.29
N PHE A 69 -0.41 -0.79 -24.31
CA PHE A 69 0.02 -0.92 -25.70
C PHE A 69 1.13 0.06 -26.05
N SER A 70 1.17 1.23 -25.42
CA SER A 70 2.28 2.18 -25.56
C SER A 70 3.61 1.65 -25.05
N ASP A 71 3.62 0.73 -24.08
CA ASP A 71 4.85 0.09 -23.59
C ASP A 71 5.46 -0.85 -24.64
N LEU A 72 4.62 -1.49 -25.47
CA LEU A 72 5.02 -2.45 -26.50
C LEU A 72 5.19 -1.82 -27.89
N PHE A 73 4.37 -0.81 -28.20
CA PHE A 73 4.34 -0.11 -29.47
C PHE A 73 4.45 1.40 -29.24
N PRO A 74 5.68 1.91 -29.05
CA PRO A 74 5.91 3.31 -28.73
C PRO A 74 5.34 4.25 -29.81
N GLY A 75 4.76 5.37 -29.35
CA GLY A 75 4.23 6.43 -30.20
C GLY A 75 2.71 6.44 -30.33
N ARG A 76 2.22 7.26 -31.26
CA ARG A 76 0.80 7.64 -31.35
C ARG A 76 -0.18 6.46 -31.53
N ILE A 77 0.27 5.36 -32.10
CA ILE A 77 -0.56 4.18 -32.33
C ILE A 77 -0.80 3.44 -31.01
N GLY A 78 0.23 3.25 -30.17
CA GLY A 78 0.09 2.65 -28.85
C GLY A 78 -0.76 3.51 -27.92
N GLU A 79 -0.51 4.82 -27.87
CA GLU A 79 -1.31 5.76 -27.05
C GLU A 79 -2.80 5.78 -27.45
N LEU A 80 -3.09 5.70 -28.74
CA LEU A 80 -4.47 5.63 -29.24
C LEU A 80 -5.14 4.31 -28.80
N MET A 81 -4.42 3.20 -28.84
CA MET A 81 -4.92 1.90 -28.40
C MET A 81 -5.19 1.86 -26.89
N ASP A 82 -4.34 2.48 -26.08
CA ASP A 82 -4.55 2.62 -24.63
C ASP A 82 -5.79 3.46 -24.31
N TRP A 83 -6.04 4.49 -25.11
CA TRP A 83 -7.22 5.33 -24.99
C TRP A 83 -8.51 4.61 -25.43
N ILE A 84 -8.49 3.93 -26.59
CA ILE A 84 -9.64 3.17 -27.11
C ILE A 84 -9.99 2.01 -26.16
N SER A 85 -8.99 1.32 -25.61
CA SER A 85 -9.19 0.20 -24.69
C SER A 85 -9.58 0.62 -23.27
N SER A 86 -9.65 1.93 -22.99
CA SER A 86 -9.89 2.49 -21.65
C SER A 86 -8.87 2.03 -20.59
N GLN A 87 -7.75 1.43 -21.02
CA GLN A 87 -6.70 0.97 -20.10
C GLN A 87 -6.08 2.16 -19.38
N LYS A 88 -5.82 3.26 -20.09
CA LYS A 88 -5.27 4.48 -19.50
C LYS A 88 -6.15 5.03 -18.37
N LYS A 89 -7.46 5.12 -18.59
CA LYS A 89 -8.40 5.62 -17.59
C LYS A 89 -8.47 4.72 -16.36
N ARG A 90 -8.46 3.39 -16.55
CA ARG A 90 -8.46 2.42 -15.44
C ARG A 90 -7.16 2.52 -14.63
N PHE A 91 -6.02 2.63 -15.31
CA PHE A 91 -4.72 2.80 -14.68
C PHE A 91 -4.65 4.10 -13.87
N GLU A 92 -5.06 5.23 -14.44
CA GLU A 92 -5.07 6.53 -13.74
C GLU A 92 -5.99 6.50 -12.51
N SER A 93 -7.14 5.84 -12.58
CA SER A 93 -8.04 5.67 -11.44
C SER A 93 -7.40 4.84 -10.32
N ALA A 94 -6.81 3.69 -10.66
CA ALA A 94 -6.14 2.81 -9.72
C ALA A 94 -4.93 3.50 -9.05
N PHE A 95 -4.15 4.23 -9.84
CA PHE A 95 -3.03 5.03 -9.35
C PHE A 95 -3.50 6.13 -8.39
N SER A 96 -4.58 6.83 -8.72
CA SER A 96 -5.15 7.88 -7.88
C SER A 96 -5.62 7.36 -6.52
N GLU A 97 -6.26 6.19 -6.47
CA GLU A 97 -6.71 5.57 -5.22
C GLU A 97 -5.53 5.18 -4.31
N LEU A 98 -4.49 4.56 -4.90
CA LEU A 98 -3.27 4.20 -4.18
C LEU A 98 -2.47 5.43 -3.72
N ASP A 99 -2.31 6.43 -4.58
CA ASP A 99 -1.61 7.68 -4.25
C ASP A 99 -2.31 8.40 -3.08
N THR A 100 -3.64 8.43 -3.06
CA THR A 100 -4.42 9.01 -1.97
C THR A 100 -4.15 8.27 -0.66
N PHE A 101 -4.13 6.94 -0.68
CA PHE A 101 -3.80 6.14 0.49
C PHE A 101 -2.38 6.42 1.01
N PHE A 102 -1.38 6.45 0.13
CA PHE A 102 0.00 6.73 0.53
C PHE A 102 0.21 8.16 1.00
N GLN A 103 -0.52 9.12 0.42
CA GLN A 103 -0.54 10.50 0.89
C GLN A 103 -1.08 10.59 2.30
N ASN A 104 -2.19 9.91 2.62
CA ASN A 104 -2.77 9.91 3.97
C ASN A 104 -1.79 9.36 5.02
N ILE A 105 -1.06 8.28 4.68
CA ILE A 105 0.00 7.75 5.54
C ILE A 105 1.10 8.79 5.71
N LEU A 106 1.60 9.37 4.61
CA LEU A 106 2.66 10.37 4.67
C LEU A 106 2.25 11.60 5.51
N ASP A 107 1.03 12.09 5.33
CA ASP A 107 0.51 13.25 6.06
C ASP A 107 0.44 12.97 7.56
N ASP A 108 0.04 11.76 7.96
CA ASP A 108 0.11 11.34 9.36
C ASP A 108 1.55 11.38 9.89
N HIS A 109 2.52 10.98 9.07
CA HIS A 109 3.94 11.01 9.43
C HIS A 109 4.53 12.42 9.53
N LEU A 110 3.97 13.37 8.79
CA LEU A 110 4.41 14.76 8.79
C LEU A 110 3.82 15.57 9.96
N LYS A 111 2.82 15.05 10.69
CA LYS A 111 2.20 15.74 11.82
C LYS A 111 3.23 16.12 12.90
N PRO A 112 3.14 17.32 13.49
CA PRO A 112 4.06 17.75 14.55
C PRO A 112 4.03 16.84 15.78
N GLU A 113 2.87 16.26 16.13
CA GLU A 113 2.74 15.40 17.31
C GLU A 113 3.56 14.11 17.19
N ARG A 114 3.81 13.63 15.97
CA ARG A 114 4.55 12.39 15.72
C ARG A 114 6.03 12.49 16.11
N THR A 115 6.59 13.70 16.17
CA THR A 115 7.98 13.92 16.64
C THR A 115 8.22 13.63 18.12
N LYS A 116 7.17 13.33 18.90
CA LYS A 116 7.23 13.05 20.33
C LYS A 116 7.09 11.56 20.67
N LEU A 117 7.02 10.68 19.67
CA LEU A 117 6.85 9.24 19.88
C LEU A 117 8.14 8.57 20.38
N GLU A 118 7.96 7.57 21.26
CA GLU A 118 9.06 6.74 21.80
C GLU A 118 9.54 5.67 20.81
N SER A 119 8.76 5.38 19.75
CA SER A 119 9.10 4.44 18.70
C SER A 119 9.03 5.10 17.33
N PHE A 120 10.14 5.06 16.59
CA PHE A 120 10.21 5.52 15.21
C PHE A 120 10.07 4.34 14.25
N ASP A 121 9.28 4.52 13.20
CA ASP A 121 9.28 3.63 12.04
C ASP A 121 10.22 4.14 10.93
N VAL A 122 10.30 3.39 9.83
CA VAL A 122 11.19 3.73 8.70
C VAL A 122 10.82 5.05 8.03
N ILE A 123 9.53 5.40 7.99
CA ILE A 123 9.05 6.63 7.37
C ILE A 123 9.41 7.82 8.25
N ASP A 124 9.28 7.70 9.57
CA ASP A 124 9.72 8.75 10.49
C ASP A 124 11.22 9.07 10.36
N VAL A 125 12.06 8.03 10.21
CA VAL A 125 13.50 8.18 9.98
C VAL A 125 13.75 8.94 8.67
N MET A 126 13.02 8.61 7.61
CA MET A 126 13.10 9.34 6.34
C MET A 126 12.66 10.79 6.45
N VAL A 127 11.60 11.09 7.22
CA VAL A 127 11.14 12.46 7.48
C VAL A 127 12.22 13.25 8.24
N ASP A 128 12.85 12.65 9.26
CA ASP A 128 13.95 13.29 9.99
C ASP A 128 15.16 13.55 9.09
N MET A 129 15.52 12.60 8.22
CA MET A 129 16.57 12.79 7.21
C MET A 129 16.24 13.93 6.24
N MET A 130 15.00 14.01 5.75
CA MET A 130 14.53 15.10 4.89
C MET A 130 14.71 16.47 5.57
N ARG A 131 14.30 16.58 6.84
CA ARG A 131 14.41 17.81 7.65
C ARG A 131 15.86 18.20 7.94
N LYS A 132 16.76 17.23 8.17
CA LYS A 132 18.19 17.48 8.37
C LYS A 132 18.86 17.97 7.09
N GLN A 133 18.59 17.34 5.94
CA GLN A 133 19.14 17.75 4.66
C GLN A 133 18.75 19.18 4.26
N GLU A 134 17.53 19.60 4.58
CA GLU A 134 17.07 20.97 4.33
C GLU A 134 17.87 22.02 5.13
N LYS A 135 18.37 21.66 6.32
CA LYS A 135 19.20 22.53 7.16
C LYS A 135 20.67 22.52 6.75
N ASP A 136 21.20 21.35 6.41
CA ASP A 136 22.65 21.13 6.26
C ASP A 136 23.15 21.28 4.81
N GLY A 137 22.26 21.46 3.83
CA GLY A 137 22.62 21.75 2.43
C GLY A 137 23.26 20.58 1.67
N GLY A 138 22.72 19.36 1.84
CA GLY A 138 23.22 18.14 1.21
C GLY A 138 23.08 18.08 -0.32
N SER A 139 23.87 17.21 -0.97
CA SER A 139 23.88 17.04 -2.44
C SER A 139 22.65 16.29 -2.99
N PHE A 140 21.96 15.52 -2.15
CA PHE A 140 20.70 14.87 -2.47
C PHE A 140 19.61 15.42 -1.56
N LYS A 141 18.51 15.89 -2.15
CA LYS A 141 17.36 16.45 -1.43
C LYS A 141 16.21 15.45 -1.47
N LEU A 142 15.98 14.76 -0.36
CA LEU A 142 14.80 13.92 -0.18
C LEU A 142 13.53 14.79 -0.31
N THR A 143 12.49 14.26 -0.94
CA THR A 143 11.20 14.96 -1.13
C THR A 143 10.06 14.07 -0.67
N THR A 144 8.88 14.66 -0.49
CA THR A 144 7.65 13.93 -0.18
C THR A 144 7.34 12.85 -1.22
N ASP A 145 7.67 13.07 -2.49
CA ASP A 145 7.47 12.08 -3.55
C ASP A 145 8.37 10.85 -3.36
N HIS A 146 9.62 11.04 -2.91
CA HIS A 146 10.51 9.93 -2.57
C HIS A 146 9.98 9.14 -1.36
N LEU A 147 9.47 9.83 -0.34
CA LEU A 147 8.85 9.18 0.81
C LEU A 147 7.60 8.39 0.40
N LYS A 148 6.73 8.99 -0.41
CA LYS A 148 5.53 8.33 -0.92
C LYS A 148 5.89 7.08 -1.76
N GLY A 149 6.92 7.18 -2.59
CA GLY A 149 7.46 6.04 -3.33
C GLY A 149 7.92 4.90 -2.42
N MET A 150 8.61 5.21 -1.32
CA MET A 150 9.02 4.20 -0.35
C MET A 150 7.85 3.57 0.42
N ILE A 151 6.84 4.37 0.80
CA ILE A 151 5.60 3.87 1.41
C ILE A 151 4.90 2.91 0.45
N SER A 152 4.78 3.31 -0.82
CA SER A 152 4.23 2.49 -1.90
C SER A 152 4.98 1.16 -2.01
N ASP A 153 6.30 1.17 -2.17
CA ASP A 153 7.09 -0.05 -2.34
C ASP A 153 6.94 -1.02 -1.16
N ILE A 154 7.03 -0.52 0.08
CA ILE A 154 6.85 -1.34 1.30
C ILE A 154 5.47 -2.00 1.30
N PHE A 155 4.43 -1.23 0.99
CA PHE A 155 3.05 -1.72 1.00
C PHE A 155 2.79 -2.71 -0.15
N LEU A 156 2.97 -2.31 -1.41
CA LEU A 156 2.62 -3.14 -2.57
C LEU A 156 3.44 -4.42 -2.59
N ALA A 157 4.76 -4.31 -2.48
CA ALA A 157 5.62 -5.49 -2.56
C ALA A 157 5.44 -6.40 -1.34
N GLY A 158 5.35 -5.82 -0.14
CA GLY A 158 5.18 -6.57 1.09
C GLY A 158 3.86 -7.33 1.15
N VAL A 159 2.76 -6.68 0.77
CA VAL A 159 1.41 -7.25 0.86
C VAL A 159 1.17 -8.28 -0.24
N SER A 160 1.40 -7.90 -1.50
CA SER A 160 1.04 -8.76 -2.64
C SER A 160 1.82 -10.07 -2.65
N THR A 161 3.14 -10.02 -2.43
CA THR A 161 3.98 -11.22 -2.48
C THR A 161 3.69 -12.15 -1.30
N SER A 162 3.67 -11.63 -0.07
CA SER A 162 3.48 -12.44 1.13
C SER A 162 2.08 -13.07 1.19
N ALA A 163 1.03 -12.30 0.86
CA ALA A 163 -0.32 -12.83 0.82
C ALA A 163 -0.48 -13.90 -0.26
N MET A 164 0.08 -13.68 -1.45
CA MET A 164 0.06 -14.67 -2.54
C MET A 164 0.76 -15.97 -2.12
N THR A 165 1.93 -15.89 -1.48
CA THR A 165 2.62 -17.08 -0.94
C THR A 165 1.75 -17.85 0.06
N LEU A 166 1.05 -17.16 0.96
CA LEU A 166 0.15 -17.79 1.91
C LEU A 166 -1.08 -18.40 1.24
N ILE A 167 -1.65 -17.75 0.23
CA ILE A 167 -2.79 -18.27 -0.55
C ILE A 167 -2.40 -19.58 -1.25
N TRP A 168 -1.21 -19.64 -1.87
CA TRP A 168 -0.75 -20.87 -2.53
C TRP A 168 -0.41 -22.00 -1.55
N GLY A 169 -0.04 -21.66 -0.32
CA GLY A 169 0.32 -22.64 0.70
C GLY A 169 -0.87 -23.34 1.37
N MET A 170 -2.11 -22.87 1.16
CA MET A 170 -3.33 -23.38 1.81
C MET A 170 -4.37 -23.86 0.80
#